data_AF-A0A8J4X1R1-F1
#
_entry.id   AF-A0A8J4X1R1-F1
#
_cell.length_a   1.000
_cell.length_b   1.000
_cell.length_c   1.000
_cell.angle_alpha   90.00
_cell.angle_beta   90.00
_cell.angle_gamma   90.00
#
_symmetry.space_group_name_H-M   'P 1'
#
loop_
_entity.id
_entity.type
_entity.pdbx_description
1 polymer ?
#
loop_
_entity_poly.entity_id
_entity_poly.type
_entity_poly.pdbx_seq_one_letter_code
_entity_poly.pdbx_strand_id
1 'polypeptide(L)' 'EVRVALPDLDREVKGQHEVIIQAKDMAGQLGGLAGMTTVNVTLSDINDNPPHFTQ' A
#
# COMPACT_ATOMS: atom_id res chain seq x y z
N GLU A 1 10.63 3.61 -8.41
CA GLU A 1 9.26 3.22 -8.81
C GLU A 1 8.64 2.40 -7.69
N VAL A 2 7.36 2.60 -7.36
CA VAL A 2 6.65 1.83 -6.35
C VAL A 2 5.88 0.71 -7.05
N ARG A 3 5.93 -0.51 -6.49
CA ARG A 3 5.28 -1.70 -7.07
C ARG A 3 4.54 -2.46 -5.99
N VAL A 4 3.50 -3.18 -6.40
CA VAL A 4 2.76 -4.08 -5.53
C VAL A 4 3.57 -5.37 -5.32
N ALA A 5 3.70 -5.81 -4.08
CA ALA A 5 4.43 -7.04 -3.72
C ALA A 5 3.51 -8.24 -3.45
N LEU A 6 2.25 -7.99 -3.05
CA LEU A 6 1.29 -9.03 -2.74
C LEU A 6 0.31 -9.20 -3.91
N PRO A 7 0.06 -10.43 -4.37
CA PRO A 7 -1.01 -10.68 -5.33
C PRO A 7 -2.39 -10.52 -4.66
N ASP A 8 -3.43 -10.52 -5.47
CA ASP A 8 -4.83 -10.67 -5.03
C ASP A 8 -5.27 -9.64 -3.97
N LEU A 9 -4.91 -8.38 -4.20
CA LEU A 9 -5.44 -7.28 -3.40
C LEU A 9 -6.95 -7.15 -3.66
N ASP A 10 -7.72 -7.21 -2.57
CA ASP A 10 -9.17 -7.18 -2.57
C ASP A 10 -9.63 -5.97 -1.75
N ARG A 11 -10.40 -5.08 -2.37
CA ARG A 11 -10.86 -3.83 -1.73
C ARG A 11 -11.95 -4.13 -0.71
N GLU A 12 -12.79 -5.12 -0.97
CA GLU A 12 -13.89 -5.59 -0.13
C GLU A 12 -13.34 -6.22 1.17
N VAL A 13 -12.14 -6.80 1.11
CA VAL A 13 -11.39 -7.25 2.30
C VAL A 13 -10.61 -6.11 2.96
N LYS A 14 -9.84 -5.33 2.18
CA LYS A 14 -9.02 -4.22 2.70
C LYS A 14 -8.73 -3.16 1.63
N GLY A 15 -9.46 -2.05 1.67
CA GLY A 15 -9.29 -0.94 0.73
C GLY A 15 -8.22 0.11 1.08
N GLN A 16 -7.63 0.08 2.28
CA GLN A 16 -6.65 1.08 2.73
C GLN A 16 -5.41 0.44 3.36
N HIS A 17 -4.24 0.99 3.02
CA HIS A 17 -2.95 0.55 3.56
C HIS A 17 -2.13 1.76 4.00
N GLU A 18 -1.57 1.67 5.21
CA GLU A 18 -0.61 2.64 5.73
C GLU A 18 0.79 2.03 5.64
N VAL A 19 1.71 2.72 4.98
CA VAL A 19 3.08 2.26 4.78
C VAL A 19 4.06 3.32 5.26
N ILE A 20 5.03 2.91 6.08
CA ILE A 20 6.13 3.78 6.49
C ILE A 20 7.28 3.60 5.50
N ILE A 21 7.71 4.69 4.87
CA ILE A 21 8.89 4.71 4.01
C ILE A 21 10.05 5.36 4.74
N GLN A 22 11.25 4.81 4.55
CA GLN A 22 12.50 5.39 5.04
C GLN A 22 13.38 5.76 3.84
N ALA A 23 13.90 6.99 3.86
CA ALA A 23 14.96 7.42 2.97
C ALA A 23 16.23 7.63 3.79
N LYS A 24 17.36 7.10 3.31
CA LYS A 24 18.66 7.23 3.96
C LYS A 24 19.68 7.84 3.01
N ASP A 25 20.45 8.81 3.48
CA ASP A 25 21.53 9.41 2.71
C ASP A 25 22.80 8.52 2.70
N MET A 26 23.87 9.02 2.09
CA MET A 26 25.17 8.34 2.03
C MET A 26 25.09 6.89 1.53
N ALA A 27 24.17 6.60 0.61
CA ALA A 27 23.88 5.24 0.12
C ALA A 27 23.65 4.21 1.25
N GLY A 28 23.12 4.66 2.39
CA GLY A 28 22.83 3.82 3.54
C GLY A 28 24.02 3.51 4.45
N GLN A 29 25.18 4.13 4.24
CA GLN A 29 26.38 3.94 5.05
C GLN A 29 26.18 4.22 6.55
N LEU A 30 27.12 3.73 7.36
CA LEU A 30 27.18 4.04 8.79
C LEU A 30 27.48 5.54 8.97
N GLY A 31 26.71 6.22 9.81
CA GLY A 31 26.83 7.67 10.06
C GLY A 31 25.94 8.56 9.20
N GLY A 32 25.25 8.00 8.19
CA GLY A 32 24.26 8.74 7.40
C GLY A 32 22.96 9.02 8.15
N LEU A 33 22.27 10.09 7.76
CA LEU A 33 20.96 10.47 8.27
C LEU A 33 19.84 9.70 7.56
N ALA A 34 18.75 9.47 8.28
CA ALA A 34 17.53 8.87 7.74
C ALA A 34 16.31 9.72 8.08
N GLY A 35 15.41 9.85 7.11
CA GLY A 35 14.09 10.42 7.27
C GLY A 35 13.02 9.35 7.10
N MET A 36 11.89 9.49 7.78
CA MET A 36 10.74 8.61 7.63
C MET A 36 9.50 9.43 7.35
N THR A 37 8.58 8.86 6.57
CA THR A 37 7.24 9.42 6.40
C THR A 37 6.22 8.29 6.21
N THR A 38 4.97 8.60 6.50
CA THR A 38 3.83 7.72 6.29
C THR A 38 3.20 8.00 4.93
N VAL A 39 2.89 6.95 4.19
CA VAL A 39 2.15 6.99 2.93
C VAL A 39 0.86 6.20 3.08
N ASN A 40 -0.26 6.87 2.82
CA ASN A 40 -1.57 6.23 2.76
C ASN A 40 -1.88 5.82 1.31
N VAL A 41 -2.13 4.53 1.13
CA VAL A 41 -2.47 3.92 -0.17
C VAL A 41 -3.93 3.49 -0.13
N THR A 42 -4.70 3.93 -1.12
CA THR A 42 -6.09 3.53 -1.31
C THR A 42 -6.20 2.61 -2.51
N LEU A 43 -6.83 1.45 -2.34
CA LEU A 43 -7.09 0.52 -3.43
C LEU A 43 -8.31 1.00 -4.23
N SER A 44 -8.16 1.13 -5.54
CA SER A 44 -9.27 1.43 -6.44
C SER A 44 -10.20 0.24 -6.58
N ASP A 45 -11.49 0.51 -6.66
CA ASP A 45 -12.51 -0.52 -6.79
C ASP A 45 -12.62 -1.09 -8.21
N ILE A 46 -13.01 -2.36 -8.29
CA ILE A 46 -13.47 -3.02 -9.50
C ILE A 46 -14.83 -3.62 -9.16
N ASN A 47 -15.83 -3.42 -10.02
CA ASN A 47 -17.16 -3.97 -9.81
C ASN A 47 -17.21 -5.47 -10.14
N ASP A 48 -16.65 -6.30 -9.26
CA ASP A 48 -16.55 -7.75 -9.38
C ASP A 48 -17.57 -8.52 -8.52
N ASN A 49 -18.35 -7.82 -7.70
CA ASN A 49 -19.37 -8.41 -6.84
C ASN A 49 -20.80 -8.15 -7.37
N PRO A 50 -21.44 -9.13 -8.03
CA PRO A 50 -22.77 -8.95 -8.61
C PRO A 50 -23.88 -8.85 -7.55
N PRO A 51 -25.06 -8.29 -7.89
CA PRO A 51 -26.16 -8.21 -6.95
C PRO A 51 -26.72 -9.58 -6.56
N HIS A 52 -27.04 -9.76 -5.28
CA HIS A 52 -27.73 -10.93 -4.75
C HIS A 52 -29.13 -10.54 -4.24
N PHE A 53 -30.17 -11.23 -4.72
CA PHE A 53 -31.54 -11.01 -4.30
C PHE A 53 -31.98 -12.12 -3.33
N THR A 54 -32.50 -11.75 -2.16
CA THR A 54 -33.16 -12.69 -1.23
C THR A 54 -34.62 -12.86 -1.64
N GLN A 55 -35.11 -14.11 -1.63
CA GLN A 55 -36.47 -14.49 -2.05
C GLN A 55 -37.51 -14.27 -0.95
#